data_AF-A0A968CPH1-F1
#
_entry.id   AF-A0A968CPH1-F1
#
_cell.length_a   1.000
_cell.length_b   1.000
_cell.length_c   1.000
_cell.angle_alpha   90.00
_cell.angle_beta   90.00
_cell.angle_gamma   90.00
#
_symmetry.space_group_name_H-M   'P 1'
#
loop_
_entity.id
_entity.type
_entity.pdbx_description
1 polymer ?
#
loop_
_entity_poly.entity_id
_entity_poly.type
_entity_poly.pdbx_seq_one_letter_code
_entity_poly.pdbx_strand_id
1 'polypeptide(L)'
;QLLLAVLTRRANLNFNNQDVHLNVTGGFKIKETALDLAVALACASALSNQSLDAKTLVFGELGLAGEVRSVKQAEKRLKEG
;
A
#
# COMPACT_ATOMS: atom_id res chain seq x y z
N GLN A 1 -0.43 9.26 8.56
CA GLN A 1 -1.02 7.92 8.34
C GLN A 1 -2.52 8.10 8.21
N LEU A 2 -3.03 8.10 6.97
CA LEU A 2 -4.46 8.24 6.61
C LEU A 2 -4.94 7.04 5.76
N LEU A 3 -4.03 6.13 5.37
CA LEU A 3 -4.32 5.01 4.47
C LEU A 3 -5.38 4.07 5.03
N LEU A 4 -5.34 3.75 6.33
CA LEU A 4 -6.39 2.93 6.97
C LEU A 4 -7.76 3.60 6.88
N ALA A 5 -7.83 4.92 7.07
CA ALA A 5 -9.09 5.66 6.92
C ALA A 5 -9.60 5.64 5.47
N VAL A 6 -8.71 5.73 4.48
CA VAL A 6 -9.07 5.58 3.07
C VAL A 6 -9.58 4.17 2.79
N LEU A 7 -8.88 3.13 3.23
CA LEU A 7 -9.31 1.74 3.05
C LEU A 7 -10.67 1.46 3.71
N THR A 8 -10.91 1.99 4.91
CA THR A 8 -12.20 1.84 5.58
C THR A 8 -13.31 2.59 4.86
N ARG A 9 -13.08 3.85 4.46
CA ARG A 9 -14.14 4.66 3.82
C ARG A 9 -14.38 4.36 2.36
N ARG A 10 -13.36 3.92 1.62
CA ARG A 10 -13.41 3.75 0.16
C ARG A 10 -13.43 2.29 -0.28
N ALA A 11 -12.78 1.40 0.47
CA ALA A 11 -12.73 -0.04 0.17
C ALA A 11 -13.57 -0.90 1.13
N ASN A 12 -14.31 -0.26 2.05
CA ASN A 12 -15.17 -0.93 3.04
C ASN A 12 -14.41 -1.97 3.90
N LEU A 13 -13.12 -1.73 4.17
CA LEU A 13 -12.28 -2.61 4.97
C LEU A 13 -12.33 -2.20 6.44
N ASN A 14 -12.80 -3.09 7.30
CA ASN A 14 -12.97 -2.81 8.72
C ASN A 14 -11.73 -3.16 9.53
N PHE A 15 -11.02 -2.13 10.00
CA PHE A 15 -9.86 -2.25 10.89
C PHE A 15 -10.15 -1.84 12.34
N ASN A 16 -11.41 -1.54 12.70
CA ASN A 16 -11.73 -0.87 13.98
C ASN A 16 -11.31 -1.66 15.23
N ASN A 17 -11.27 -2.99 15.15
CA ASN A 17 -10.87 -3.88 16.25
C ASN A 17 -9.62 -4.70 15.89
N GLN A 18 -8.73 -4.15 15.05
CA GLN A 18 -7.51 -4.82 14.64
C GLN A 18 -6.27 -3.99 14.94
N ASP A 19 -5.27 -4.64 15.54
CA ASP A 19 -3.94 -4.06 15.70
C ASP A 19 -3.17 -4.19 14.38
N VAL A 20 -3.00 -3.06 13.69
CA VAL A 20 -2.30 -3.03 12.40
C VAL A 20 -0.82 -2.74 12.63
N HIS A 21 0.01 -3.76 12.38
CA HIS A 21 1.47 -3.65 12.38
C HIS A 21 2.01 -3.72 10.96
N LEU A 22 2.82 -2.74 10.59
CA LEU A 22 3.46 -2.66 9.27
C LEU A 22 4.97 -2.59 9.45
N ASN A 23 5.69 -3.36 8.64
CA ASN A 23 7.14 -3.37 8.62
C ASN A 23 7.65 -3.34 7.17
N VAL A 24 8.78 -2.69 6.95
CA VAL A 24 9.50 -2.69 5.68
C VAL A 24 10.75 -3.55 5.84
N THR A 25 10.81 -4.65 5.11
CA THR A 25 11.96 -5.57 5.14
C THR A 25 13.21 -4.86 4.62
N GLY A 26 14.38 -5.20 5.19
CA GLY A 26 15.67 -4.61 4.80
C GLY A 26 16.08 -3.37 5.59
N GLY A 27 15.29 -2.95 6.58
CA GLY A 27 15.67 -1.86 7.50
C GLY A 27 15.63 -0.46 6.87
N PHE A 28 15.04 -0.34 5.68
CA PHE A 28 14.93 0.94 4.97
C PHE A 28 13.90 1.85 5.62
N LYS A 29 14.29 3.11 5.86
CA LYS A 29 13.35 4.19 6.19
C LYS A 29 12.99 4.92 4.92
N ILE A 30 11.82 4.61 4.37
CA ILE A 30 11.38 5.20 3.11
C ILE A 30 10.34 6.28 3.43
N LYS A 31 10.59 7.50 2.92
CA LYS A 31 9.68 8.65 3.05
C LYS A 31 9.26 9.12 1.66
N GLU A 32 8.45 8.32 0.98
CA GLU A 32 7.86 8.69 -0.30
C GLU A 32 6.42 8.23 -0.43
N THR A 33 5.62 8.96 -1.21
CA THR A 33 4.19 8.64 -1.45
C THR A 33 4.00 7.46 -2.40
N ALA A 34 5.05 7.05 -3.13
CA ALA A 34 4.95 5.94 -4.08
C ALA A 34 4.68 4.57 -3.42
N LEU A 35 4.86 4.47 -2.10
CA LEU A 35 4.59 3.26 -1.33
C LEU A 35 3.17 3.19 -0.78
N ASP A 36 2.36 4.24 -0.91
CA ASP A 36 1.03 4.30 -0.31
C ASP A 36 0.16 3.14 -0.79
N LEU A 37 0.17 2.85 -2.09
CA LEU A 37 -0.57 1.72 -2.66
C LEU A 37 -0.03 0.36 -2.17
N ALA A 38 1.30 0.21 -2.06
CA ALA A 38 1.91 -1.03 -1.59
C ALA A 38 1.52 -1.32 -0.13
N VAL A 39 1.56 -0.30 0.72
CA VAL A 39 1.11 -0.39 2.12
C VAL A 39 -0.38 -0.70 2.20
N ALA A 40 -1.20 -0.05 1.37
CA ALA A 40 -2.63 -0.28 1.33
C ALA A 40 -2.98 -1.74 0.94
N LEU A 41 -2.30 -2.28 -0.07
CA LEU A 41 -2.47 -3.68 -0.48
C LEU A 41 -1.94 -4.66 0.57
N ALA A 42 -0.84 -4.36 1.24
CA ALA A 42 -0.35 -5.20 2.35
C ALA A 42 -1.37 -5.29 3.49
N CYS A 43 -1.98 -4.17 3.89
CA CYS A 43 -3.07 -4.16 4.87
C CYS A 43 -4.29 -4.97 4.40
N ALA A 44 -4.70 -4.78 3.14
CA ALA A 44 -5.85 -5.49 2.57
C ALA A 44 -5.60 -7.00 2.48
N SER A 45 -4.41 -7.41 2.06
CA SER A 45 -3.95 -8.80 1.99
C SER A 45 -3.95 -9.47 3.37
N ALA A 46 -3.43 -8.77 4.39
CA ALA A 46 -3.44 -9.26 5.77
C ALA A 46 -4.86 -9.41 6.32
N LEU A 47 -5.75 -8.44 6.04
CA LEU A 47 -7.14 -8.48 6.46
C LEU A 47 -7.94 -9.60 5.78
N SER A 48 -7.71 -9.84 4.48
CA SER A 48 -8.44 -10.85 3.70
C SER A 48 -7.84 -12.25 3.79
N ASN A 49 -6.68 -12.39 4.45
CA ASN A 49 -5.88 -13.61 4.52
C ASN A 49 -5.57 -14.20 3.13
N GLN A 50 -5.28 -13.34 2.16
CA GLN A 50 -4.94 -13.72 0.78
C GLN A 50 -3.63 -13.07 0.39
N SER A 51 -2.62 -13.87 0.08
CA SER A 51 -1.32 -13.39 -0.37
C SER A 51 -1.40 -12.81 -1.78
N LEU A 52 -0.69 -11.70 -2.02
CA LEU A 52 -0.43 -11.20 -3.37
C LEU A 52 0.47 -12.18 -4.13
N ASP A 53 0.35 -12.22 -5.47
CA ASP A 53 1.28 -12.98 -6.30
C ASP A 53 2.70 -12.43 -6.10
N ALA A 54 3.66 -13.33 -5.84
CA ALA A 54 5.07 -13.01 -5.60
C ALA A 54 5.75 -12.26 -6.77
N LYS A 55 5.18 -12.30 -7.98
CA LYS A 55 5.66 -11.54 -9.15
C LYS A 55 5.02 -10.17 -9.29
N THR A 56 4.15 -9.78 -8.36
CA THR A 56 3.47 -8.48 -8.39
C THR A 56 4.38 -7.40 -7.86
N LEU A 57 4.60 -6.37 -8.67
CA LEU A 57 5.29 -5.15 -8.28
C LEU A 57 4.27 -4.00 -8.14
N VAL A 58 4.29 -3.32 -7.00
CA VAL A 58 3.29 -2.30 -6.65
C VAL A 58 3.97 -0.99 -6.32
N PHE A 59 3.58 0.08 -7.02
CA PHE A 59 3.90 1.46 -6.66
C PHE A 59 2.74 2.37 -7.07
N GLY A 60 2.48 3.38 -6.27
CA GLY A 60 1.38 4.32 -6.49
C GLY A 60 1.14 5.18 -5.27
N GLU A 61 0.79 6.44 -5.51
CA GLU A 61 0.31 7.33 -4.46
C GLU A 61 -1.20 7.12 -4.29
N LEU A 62 -1.66 6.96 -3.05
CA LEU A 62 -3.07 6.77 -2.75
C LEU A 62 -3.65 8.07 -2.20
N GLY A 63 -4.55 8.68 -2.97
CA GLY A 63 -5.27 9.88 -2.56
C GLY A 63 -6.38 9.59 -1.56
N LEU A 64 -6.85 10.64 -0.89
CA LEU A 64 -7.90 10.52 0.15
C LEU A 64 -9.28 10.20 -0.43
N ALA A 65 -9.51 10.43 -1.72
CA ALA A 65 -10.73 10.00 -2.39
C ALA A 65 -10.68 8.52 -2.82
N GLY A 66 -9.54 7.85 -2.64
CA GLY A 66 -9.30 6.46 -3.05
C GLY A 66 -8.74 6.35 -4.46
N GLU A 67 -8.37 7.47 -5.08
CA GLU A 67 -7.72 7.50 -6.38
C GLU A 67 -6.26 7.08 -6.30
N VAL A 68 -5.78 6.35 -7.30
CA VAL A 68 -4.37 6.01 -7.45
C VAL A 68 -3.72 7.02 -8.39
N ARG A 69 -2.68 7.69 -7.92
CA ARG A 69 -1.95 8.72 -8.67
C ARG A 69 -0.60 8.19 -9.15
N SER A 70 -0.17 8.69 -10.30
CA SER A 70 1.12 8.37 -10.88
C SER A 70 2.26 8.84 -9.99
N VAL A 71 3.32 8.05 -9.94
CA VAL A 71 4.53 8.35 -9.17
C VAL A 71 5.67 8.72 -10.11
N LYS A 72 6.66 9.47 -9.60
CA LYS A 72 7.86 9.80 -10.39
C LYS A 72 8.57 8.51 -10.83
N GLN A 73 9.32 8.54 -11.93
CA GLN A 73 10.23 7.45 -12.32
C GLN A 73 9.60 6.04 -12.39
N ALA A 74 8.32 5.91 -12.73
CA ALA A 74 7.62 4.62 -12.81
C ALA A 74 8.33 3.62 -13.74
N GLU A 75 8.82 4.06 -14.90
CA GLU A 75 9.57 3.20 -15.82
C GLU A 75 10.88 2.66 -15.23
N LYS A 76 11.59 3.48 -14.43
CA LYS A 76 12.83 3.05 -13.78
C LYS A 76 12.53 1.97 -12.74
N ARG A 77 11.48 2.17 -11.94
CA ARG A 77 11.02 1.19 -10.95
C ARG A 77 10.59 -0.13 -11.57
N LEU A 78 9.93 -0.07 -12.73
CA LEU A 78 9.55 -1.27 -13.48
C LEU A 78 10.76 -2.06 -14.01
N LYS A 79 11.86 -1.38 -14.34
CA LYS A 79 13.10 -2.04 -14.81
C LYS A 79 13.94 -2.64 -13.68
N GLU A 80 13.77 -2.16 -12.46
CA GLU A 80 14.56 -2.59 -11.29
C GLU A 80 13.98 -3.82 -10.56
N GLY A 81 12.68 -4.11 -10.75
CA GLY A 81 12.03 -5.30 -10.18
C GLY A 81 11.77 -6.39 -11.18
#